data_AF-A0A8H5M0G1-F1
#
_entry.id   AF-A0A8H5M0G1-F1
#
_cell.length_a   1.000
_cell.length_b   1.000
_cell.length_c   1.000
_cell.angle_alpha   90.00
_cell.angle_beta   90.00
_cell.angle_gamma   90.00
#
_symmetry.space_group_name_H-M   'P 1'
#
loop_
_entity.id
_entity.type
_entity.pdbx_description
1 polymer ?
#
loop_
_entity_poly.entity_id
_entity_poly.type
_entity_poly.pdbx_seq_one_letter_code
_entity_poly.pdbx_strand_id
1 'polypeptide(L)'
;MYTNHWWKVSVTIPGYWQQYERVQFEFDPGCEAMIYTTDGIPLQGITGGYGGDRRVEYIIPEAARKKGRHDFVIESSCNGMFGVPWNGDIIAPPDMNRYFSLASADLVVPNQEAWALLWDFHTLRELIDTLPGNTPLQNQALVAANEIMNVFNRGDPSGIRNGRKIAETVFGEGWESKGAGIYDEGPKDAQVWGIGQ
;
A
#
# COMPACT_ATOMS: atom_id res chain seq x y z
N MET A 1 -22.92 -5.52 19.06
CA MET A 1 -22.67 -4.30 19.87
C MET A 1 -21.42 -3.67 19.30
N TYR A 2 -21.46 -2.39 18.91
CA TYR A 2 -20.25 -1.69 18.46
C TYR A 2 -19.41 -1.35 19.69
N THR A 3 -18.14 -1.73 19.66
CA THR A 3 -17.19 -1.47 20.74
C THR A 3 -15.94 -0.83 20.16
N ASN A 4 -15.39 0.14 20.91
CA ASN A 4 -14.14 0.79 20.54
C ASN A 4 -13.06 0.36 21.54
N HIS A 5 -11.89 0.05 21.01
CA HIS A 5 -10.74 -0.37 21.79
C HIS A 5 -9.58 0.59 21.56
N TRP A 6 -8.93 1.00 22.65
CA TRP A 6 -7.85 1.97 22.60
C TRP A 6 -6.53 1.31 22.96
N TRP A 7 -5.54 1.48 22.09
CA TRP A 7 -4.21 0.90 22.21
C TRP A 7 -3.20 2.02 22.41
N LYS A 8 -2.40 1.94 23.46
CA LYS A 8 -1.20 2.75 23.60
C LYS A 8 -0.04 1.95 23.06
N VAL A 9 0.59 2.45 22.00
CA VAL A 9 1.65 1.74 21.29
C VAL A 9 2.96 2.48 21.47
N SER A 10 3.98 1.73 21.88
CA SER A 10 5.36 2.19 22.02
C SER A 10 6.26 1.28 21.23
N VAL A 11 6.89 1.79 20.18
CA VAL A 11 7.85 1.03 19.37
C VAL A 11 9.27 1.52 19.60
N THR A 12 10.21 0.57 19.69
CA THR A 12 11.64 0.84 19.71
C THR A 12 12.21 0.49 18.35
N ILE A 13 12.87 1.45 17.70
CA ILE A 13 13.31 1.34 16.31
C ILE A 13 14.81 1.06 16.33
N PRO A 14 15.28 -0.07 15.77
CA PRO A 14 16.70 -0.38 15.75
C PRO A 14 17.52 0.69 15.03
N GLY A 15 18.65 1.09 15.60
CA GLY A 15 19.50 2.14 15.03
C GLY A 15 20.00 1.83 13.61
N TYR A 16 20.23 0.55 13.28
CA TYR A 16 20.64 0.16 11.94
C TYR A 16 19.55 0.36 10.88
N TRP A 17 18.29 0.59 11.27
CA TRP A 17 17.20 0.84 10.33
C TRP A 17 17.22 2.25 9.73
N GLN A 18 18.13 3.13 10.18
CA GLN A 18 18.38 4.42 9.51
C GLN A 18 18.81 4.24 8.04
N GLN A 19 19.35 3.08 7.68
CA GLN A 19 19.74 2.78 6.29
C GLN A 19 18.54 2.59 5.35
N TYR A 20 17.35 2.34 5.90
CA TYR A 20 16.17 2.04 5.11
C TYR A 20 15.34 3.29 4.88
N GLU A 21 14.92 3.49 3.64
CA GLU A 21 14.08 4.63 3.24
C GLU A 21 12.76 4.67 4.01
N ARG A 22 12.12 3.51 4.19
CA ARG A 22 10.81 3.36 4.85
C ARG A 22 10.87 2.41 6.03
N VAL A 23 10.29 2.85 7.15
CA VAL A 23 9.89 2.02 8.29
C VAL A 23 8.42 2.29 8.54
N GLN A 24 7.63 1.25 8.75
CA GLN A 24 6.21 1.40 9.03
C GLN A 24 5.78 0.46 10.14
N PHE A 25 4.70 0.82 10.82
CA PHE A 25 3.97 -0.06 11.70
C PHE A 25 2.76 -0.61 10.95
N GLU A 26 2.67 -1.93 10.83
CA GLU A 26 1.53 -2.60 10.23
C GLU A 26 0.59 -3.09 11.33
N PHE A 27 -0.61 -2.50 11.36
CA PHE A 27 -1.64 -2.81 12.33
C PHE A 27 -2.91 -3.25 11.60
N ASP A 28 -3.23 -4.54 11.70
CA ASP A 28 -4.42 -5.12 11.08
C ASP A 28 -5.35 -5.68 12.17
N PRO A 29 -6.34 -4.91 12.62
CA PRO A 29 -7.31 -5.38 13.62
C PRO A 29 -8.46 -6.17 12.97
N GLY A 30 -8.45 -6.39 11.65
CA GLY A 30 -9.56 -6.99 10.90
C GLY A 30 -10.79 -6.08 10.75
N CYS A 31 -10.70 -4.82 11.20
CA CYS A 31 -11.77 -3.82 11.25
C CYS A 31 -11.21 -2.42 10.95
N GLU A 32 -12.03 -1.38 11.12
CA GLU A 32 -11.57 0.01 11.03
C GLU A 32 -10.72 0.41 12.27
N ALA A 33 -9.74 1.27 12.05
CA ALA A 33 -9.01 1.93 13.12
C ALA A 33 -8.50 3.33 12.71
N MET A 34 -8.15 4.16 13.70
CA MET A 34 -7.53 5.46 13.50
C MET A 34 -6.30 5.59 14.39
N ILE A 35 -5.22 6.08 13.80
CA ILE A 35 -3.97 6.36 14.51
C ILE A 35 -3.96 7.82 14.91
N TYR A 36 -3.57 8.08 16.15
CA TYR A 36 -3.43 9.39 16.74
C TYR A 36 -2.03 9.57 17.31
N THR A 37 -1.57 10.82 17.33
CA THR A 37 -0.49 11.22 18.24
C THR A 37 -0.91 11.05 19.69
N THR A 38 0.06 11.10 20.62
CA THR A 38 -0.23 11.01 22.06
C THR A 38 -1.00 12.19 22.63
N ASP A 39 -1.02 13.32 21.93
CA ASP A 39 -1.83 14.51 22.21
C ASP A 39 -3.20 14.52 21.50
N GLY A 40 -3.54 13.46 20.75
CA GLY A 40 -4.88 13.26 20.19
C GLY A 40 -5.08 13.82 18.79
N ILE A 41 -4.02 14.17 18.06
CA ILE A 41 -4.10 14.59 16.66
C ILE A 41 -4.27 13.35 15.77
N PRO A 42 -5.32 13.24 14.95
CA PRO A 42 -5.50 12.13 14.03
C PRO A 42 -4.43 12.17 12.93
N LEU A 43 -3.90 11.00 12.59
CA LEU A 43 -2.79 10.85 11.62
C LEU A 43 -3.19 10.01 10.41
N GLN A 44 -3.83 8.85 10.63
CA GLN A 44 -3.97 7.82 9.59
C GLN A 44 -5.15 6.89 9.91
N GLY A 45 -6.12 6.81 8.99
CA GLY A 45 -7.13 5.76 9.01
C GLY A 45 -6.56 4.42 8.53
N ILE A 46 -7.07 3.35 9.14
CA ILE A 46 -6.72 1.95 8.91
C ILE A 46 -8.01 1.19 8.57
N THR A 47 -7.95 0.41 7.51
CA THR A 47 -9.01 -0.50 7.08
C THR A 47 -8.41 -1.91 7.02
N GLY A 48 -8.65 -2.68 8.07
CA GLY A 48 -8.12 -4.03 8.26
C GLY A 48 -8.88 -5.11 7.49
N GLY A 49 -8.39 -6.35 7.58
CA GLY A 49 -9.00 -7.51 6.92
C GLY A 49 -8.47 -7.71 5.51
N TYR A 50 -9.36 -8.02 4.57
CA TYR A 50 -9.03 -8.37 3.18
C TYR A 50 -9.84 -7.49 2.21
N GLY A 51 -9.30 -7.25 1.00
CA GLY A 51 -9.97 -6.48 -0.03
C GLY A 51 -9.06 -5.42 -0.67
N GLY A 52 -9.57 -4.74 -1.70
CA GLY A 52 -8.82 -3.69 -2.41
C GLY A 52 -8.60 -2.43 -1.59
N ASP A 53 -9.51 -2.13 -0.66
CA ASP A 53 -9.46 -0.94 0.19
C ASP A 53 -8.63 -1.16 1.48
N ARG A 54 -8.01 -2.34 1.60
CA ARG A 54 -7.20 -2.70 2.77
C ARG A 54 -6.02 -1.73 2.90
N ARG A 55 -5.90 -1.12 4.07
CA ARG A 55 -4.82 -0.19 4.42
C ARG A 55 -4.45 -0.38 5.88
N VAL A 56 -3.25 -0.91 6.13
CA VAL A 56 -2.83 -1.31 7.49
C VAL A 56 -1.49 -0.74 7.89
N GLU A 57 -0.79 -0.13 6.95
CA GLU A 57 0.51 0.50 7.17
C GLU A 57 0.35 1.86 7.81
N TYR A 58 1.31 2.24 8.66
CA TYR A 58 1.50 3.59 9.16
C TYR A 58 2.99 3.94 9.10
N ILE A 59 3.34 4.88 8.23
CA ILE A 59 4.73 5.26 8.00
C ILE A 59 5.26 5.99 9.23
N ILE A 60 6.34 5.47 9.81
CA ILE A 60 6.97 6.06 10.99
C ILE A 60 7.73 7.34 10.56
N PRO A 61 7.45 8.50 11.17
CA PRO A 61 8.14 9.75 10.84
C PRO A 61 9.65 9.63 10.98
N GLU A 62 10.39 10.26 10.06
CA GLU A 62 11.87 10.23 10.08
C GLU A 62 12.46 10.73 11.39
N ALA A 63 11.88 11.78 12.00
CA ALA A 63 12.30 12.28 13.30
C ALA A 63 12.20 11.22 14.42
N ALA A 64 11.13 10.42 14.41
CA ALA A 64 10.93 9.34 15.37
C ALA A 64 11.90 8.18 15.11
N ARG A 65 12.18 7.86 13.84
CA ARG A 65 13.23 6.92 13.46
C ARG A 65 14.57 7.36 14.03
N LYS A 66 15.00 8.61 13.81
CA LYS A 66 16.27 9.17 14.31
C LYS A 66 16.37 9.11 15.84
N LYS A 67 15.26 9.31 16.54
CA LYS A 67 15.17 9.18 18.00
C LYS A 67 15.24 7.72 18.49
N GLY A 68 14.97 6.74 17.62
CA GLY A 68 14.94 5.32 17.97
C GLY A 68 13.68 4.88 18.74
N ARG A 69 12.69 5.76 18.87
CA ARG A 69 11.44 5.49 19.60
C ARG A 69 10.29 6.32 19.03
N HIS A 70 9.12 5.68 18.92
CA HIS A 70 7.88 6.33 18.54
C HIS A 70 6.74 5.85 19.46
N ASP A 71 5.95 6.79 19.98
CA ASP A 71 4.81 6.53 20.85
C ASP A 71 3.56 7.12 20.17
N PHE A 72 2.48 6.36 20.11
CA PHE A 72 1.22 6.76 19.46
C PHE A 72 0.04 5.99 20.03
N VAL A 73 -1.16 6.40 19.65
CA VAL A 73 -2.41 5.79 20.11
C VAL A 73 -3.18 5.27 18.90
N ILE A 74 -3.85 4.13 19.05
CA ILE A 74 -4.75 3.59 18.03
C ILE A 74 -6.12 3.42 18.64
N GLU A 75 -7.16 3.90 17.97
CA GLU A 75 -8.55 3.56 18.27
C GLU A 75 -9.04 2.57 17.22
N SER A 76 -9.45 1.37 17.64
CA SER A 76 -10.07 0.38 16.78
C SER A 76 -11.57 0.37 17.01
N SER A 77 -12.35 0.59 15.96
CA SER A 77 -13.80 0.45 15.97
C SER A 77 -14.17 -0.93 15.44
N CYS A 78 -14.87 -1.76 16.24
CA CYS A 78 -15.24 -3.13 15.85
C CYS A 78 -16.38 -3.16 14.81
N ASN A 79 -16.09 -2.66 13.61
CA ASN A 79 -16.89 -2.71 12.40
C ASN A 79 -15.97 -2.66 11.16
N GLY A 80 -16.43 -3.16 10.02
CA GLY A 80 -15.76 -2.88 8.75
C GLY A 80 -16.22 -1.54 8.17
N MET A 81 -15.63 -1.14 7.04
CA MET A 81 -16.00 0.04 6.27
C MET A 81 -17.50 0.17 5.98
N PHE A 82 -18.21 -0.96 5.81
CA PHE A 82 -19.66 -1.03 5.58
C PHE A 82 -20.43 -1.62 6.77
N GLY A 83 -19.94 -1.44 8.00
CA GLY A 83 -20.58 -1.93 9.22
C GLY A 83 -20.30 -3.40 9.53
N VAL A 84 -21.27 -4.10 10.10
CA VAL A 84 -21.16 -5.52 10.53
C VAL A 84 -22.29 -6.38 9.97
N PRO A 85 -22.49 -6.46 8.65
CA PRO A 85 -23.64 -7.14 8.07
C PRO A 85 -23.67 -8.64 8.39
N TRP A 86 -24.88 -9.20 8.52
CA TRP A 86 -25.10 -10.64 8.56
C TRP A 86 -24.74 -11.28 7.20
N ASN A 87 -23.98 -12.39 7.21
CA ASN A 87 -23.60 -13.16 6.01
C ASN A 87 -22.90 -12.35 4.89
N GLY A 88 -22.34 -11.18 5.18
CA GLY A 88 -21.56 -10.38 4.21
C GLY A 88 -22.39 -9.54 3.23
N ASP A 89 -23.73 -9.58 3.29
CA ASP A 89 -24.59 -8.69 2.50
C ASP A 89 -24.63 -7.30 3.16
N ILE A 90 -23.99 -6.30 2.55
CA ILE A 90 -23.77 -4.98 3.15
C ILE A 90 -25.04 -4.21 3.55
N ILE A 91 -26.21 -4.60 3.01
CA ILE A 91 -27.51 -3.99 3.39
C ILE A 91 -28.28 -4.80 4.44
N ALA A 92 -27.74 -5.94 4.87
CA ALA A 92 -28.35 -6.77 5.90
C ALA A 92 -28.29 -6.12 7.29
N PRO A 93 -29.18 -6.52 8.22
CA PRO A 93 -29.09 -6.10 9.61
C PRO A 93 -27.72 -6.46 10.23
N PRO A 94 -27.25 -5.67 11.21
CA PRO A 94 -25.95 -5.90 11.85
C PRO A 94 -25.93 -7.19 12.68
N ASP A 95 -24.86 -7.96 12.55
CA ASP A 95 -24.52 -9.06 13.45
C ASP A 95 -23.99 -8.49 14.78
N MET A 96 -24.82 -8.63 15.82
CA MET A 96 -24.51 -8.11 17.14
C MET A 96 -23.42 -8.91 17.88
N ASN A 97 -23.00 -10.07 17.35
CA ASN A 97 -22.03 -10.98 17.94
C ASN A 97 -20.79 -11.18 17.05
N ARG A 98 -20.50 -10.22 16.16
CA ARG A 98 -19.29 -10.26 15.33
C ARG A 98 -18.04 -9.98 16.16
N TYR A 99 -17.02 -10.83 15.99
CA TYR A 99 -15.71 -10.67 16.59
C TYR A 99 -14.66 -10.36 15.52
N PHE A 100 -13.64 -9.63 15.92
CA PHE A 100 -12.49 -9.30 15.10
C PHE A 100 -11.22 -9.80 15.80
N SER A 101 -10.23 -10.18 15.01
CA SER A 101 -8.94 -10.67 15.49
C SER A 101 -7.84 -9.74 15.03
N LEU A 102 -6.91 -9.42 15.93
CA LEU A 102 -5.68 -8.73 15.58
C LEU A 102 -4.80 -9.68 14.75
N ALA A 103 -4.68 -9.41 13.46
CA ALA A 103 -3.90 -10.20 12.52
C ALA A 103 -2.42 -9.78 12.52
N SER A 104 -2.13 -8.48 12.67
CA SER A 104 -0.74 -7.99 12.78
C SER A 104 -0.64 -6.73 13.64
N ALA A 105 0.52 -6.56 14.26
CA ALA A 105 0.94 -5.37 15.01
C ALA A 105 2.47 -5.23 14.93
N ASP A 106 2.97 -5.26 13.70
CA ASP A 106 4.38 -5.48 13.40
C ASP A 106 5.09 -4.17 13.02
N LEU A 107 6.28 -3.97 13.57
CA LEU A 107 7.18 -2.94 13.08
C LEU A 107 8.02 -3.53 11.93
N VAL A 108 7.89 -2.99 10.73
CA VAL A 108 8.44 -3.59 9.50
C VAL A 108 9.23 -2.60 8.65
N VAL A 109 10.11 -3.17 7.82
CA VAL A 109 10.87 -2.47 6.79
C VAL A 109 10.47 -3.06 5.43
N PRO A 110 9.51 -2.45 4.72
CA PRO A 110 9.08 -2.94 3.42
C PRO A 110 10.17 -2.72 2.37
N ASN A 111 10.43 -3.73 1.54
CA ASN A 111 11.31 -3.59 0.38
C ASN A 111 10.64 -2.67 -0.66
N GLN A 112 11.07 -1.40 -0.71
CA GLN A 112 10.46 -0.39 -1.59
C GLN A 112 10.65 -0.73 -3.08
N GLU A 113 11.81 -1.26 -3.49
CA GLU A 113 12.01 -1.69 -4.89
C GLU A 113 11.04 -2.81 -5.28
N ALA A 114 10.75 -3.74 -4.37
CA ALA A 114 9.79 -4.82 -4.61
C ALA A 114 8.34 -4.29 -4.69
N TRP A 115 7.98 -3.36 -3.80
CA TRP A 115 6.70 -2.66 -3.84
C TRP A 115 6.50 -1.90 -5.14
N ALA A 116 7.55 -1.24 -5.62
CA ALA A 116 7.51 -0.51 -6.86
C ALA A 116 7.32 -1.49 -8.06
N LEU A 117 8.05 -2.61 -8.09
CA LEU A 117 7.87 -3.65 -9.12
C LEU A 117 6.47 -4.27 -9.10
N LEU A 118 5.88 -4.45 -7.92
CA LEU A 118 4.51 -4.93 -7.78
C LEU A 118 3.54 -4.01 -8.53
N TRP A 119 3.66 -2.70 -8.35
CA TRP A 119 2.82 -1.72 -9.03
C TRP A 119 3.11 -1.64 -10.53
N ASP A 120 4.38 -1.71 -10.95
CA ASP A 120 4.72 -1.80 -12.37
C ASP A 120 4.03 -2.98 -13.04
N PHE A 121 4.13 -4.16 -12.43
CA PHE A 121 3.54 -5.37 -12.96
C PHE A 121 2.01 -5.31 -12.98
N HIS A 122 1.40 -4.74 -11.94
CA HIS A 122 -0.04 -4.50 -11.90
C HIS A 122 -0.50 -3.58 -13.05
N THR A 123 0.20 -2.46 -13.26
CA THR A 123 -0.11 -1.54 -14.36
C THR A 123 0.11 -2.18 -15.72
N LEU A 124 1.17 -2.97 -15.92
CA LEU A 124 1.37 -3.74 -17.16
C LEU A 124 0.21 -4.71 -17.40
N ARG A 125 -0.25 -5.43 -16.36
CA ARG A 125 -1.42 -6.32 -16.47
C ARG A 125 -2.67 -5.55 -16.86
N GLU A 126 -2.92 -4.41 -16.24
CA GLU A 126 -4.06 -3.56 -16.59
C GLU A 126 -4.00 -3.08 -18.04
N LEU A 127 -2.82 -2.70 -18.56
CA LEU A 127 -2.65 -2.36 -19.97
C LEU A 127 -2.96 -3.55 -20.89
N ILE A 128 -2.54 -4.76 -20.52
CA ILE A 128 -2.80 -5.98 -21.31
C ILE A 128 -4.30 -6.28 -21.37
N ASP A 129 -4.98 -6.18 -20.23
CA ASP A 129 -6.39 -6.55 -20.07
C ASP A 129 -7.36 -5.51 -20.65
N THR A 130 -6.97 -4.22 -20.67
CA THR A 130 -7.86 -3.10 -21.04
C THR A 130 -7.69 -2.60 -22.47
N LEU A 131 -6.47 -2.67 -23.02
CA LEU A 131 -6.23 -2.19 -24.38
C LEU A 131 -6.84 -3.14 -25.42
N PRO A 132 -7.27 -2.63 -26.58
CA PRO A 132 -7.69 -3.47 -27.68
C PRO A 132 -6.60 -4.47 -28.04
N GLY A 133 -7.01 -5.72 -28.29
CA GLY A 133 -6.11 -6.80 -28.66
C GLY A 133 -5.25 -6.46 -29.88
N ASN A 134 -3.99 -6.92 -29.86
CA ASN A 134 -3.00 -6.74 -30.92
C ASN A 134 -2.57 -5.29 -31.18
N THR A 135 -2.76 -4.37 -30.23
CA THR A 135 -2.14 -3.04 -30.32
C THR A 135 -0.64 -3.12 -29.98
N PRO A 136 0.21 -2.25 -30.56
CA PRO A 136 1.65 -2.25 -30.26
C PRO A 136 1.95 -2.16 -28.76
N LEU A 137 1.25 -1.27 -28.04
CA LEU A 137 1.43 -1.07 -26.61
C LEU A 137 1.01 -2.29 -25.78
N GLN A 138 -0.15 -2.88 -26.09
CA GLN A 138 -0.61 -4.09 -25.40
C GLN A 138 0.38 -5.25 -25.57
N ASN A 139 0.84 -5.49 -26.81
CA ASN A 139 1.80 -6.53 -27.11
C ASN A 139 3.14 -6.28 -26.40
N GLN A 140 3.60 -5.03 -26.36
CA GLN A 140 4.83 -4.66 -25.65
C GLN A 140 4.71 -4.87 -24.14
N ALA A 141 3.57 -4.49 -23.55
CA ALA A 141 3.29 -4.75 -22.13
C ALA A 141 3.25 -6.24 -21.81
N LEU A 142 2.67 -7.06 -22.69
CA LEU A 142 2.65 -8.52 -22.54
C LEU A 142 4.05 -9.13 -22.58
N VAL A 143 4.89 -8.70 -23.52
CA VAL A 143 6.29 -9.15 -23.60
C VAL A 143 7.06 -8.75 -22.35
N ALA A 144 6.96 -7.48 -21.93
CA ALA A 144 7.62 -6.98 -20.72
C ALA A 144 7.18 -7.74 -19.46
N ALA A 145 5.88 -7.97 -19.28
CA ALA A 145 5.36 -8.73 -18.14
C ALA A 145 5.90 -10.18 -18.12
N ASN A 146 5.93 -10.86 -19.26
CA ASN A 146 6.50 -12.21 -19.36
C ASN A 146 8.00 -12.22 -19.05
N GLU A 147 8.76 -11.23 -19.51
CA GLU A 147 10.18 -11.09 -19.20
C GLU A 147 10.41 -10.81 -17.71
N ILE A 148 9.59 -9.97 -17.07
CA ILE A 148 9.62 -9.75 -15.62
C ILE A 148 9.44 -11.07 -14.86
N MET A 149 8.48 -11.90 -15.27
CA MET A 149 8.25 -13.21 -14.66
C MET A 149 9.47 -14.15 -14.78
N ASN A 150 10.23 -14.06 -15.87
CA ASN A 150 11.42 -14.88 -16.08
C ASN A 150 12.60 -14.46 -15.18
N VAL A 151 12.76 -13.15 -14.93
CA VAL A 151 13.85 -12.62 -14.11
C VAL A 151 13.51 -12.59 -12.61
N PHE A 152 12.23 -12.55 -12.26
CA PHE A 152 11.77 -12.51 -10.88
C PHE A 152 11.93 -13.88 -10.21
N ASN A 153 13.00 -14.03 -9.43
CA ASN A 153 13.32 -15.27 -8.73
C ASN A 153 13.31 -15.07 -7.21
N ARG A 154 12.67 -16.00 -6.50
CA ARG A 154 12.61 -15.96 -5.03
C ARG A 154 14.01 -16.08 -4.44
N GLY A 155 14.42 -15.08 -3.66
CA GLY A 155 15.70 -15.06 -2.96
C GLY A 155 16.84 -14.34 -3.71
N ASP A 156 16.58 -13.83 -4.92
CA ASP A 156 17.52 -12.97 -5.64
C ASP A 156 16.95 -11.54 -5.78
N PRO A 157 17.42 -10.57 -4.97
CA PRO A 157 17.00 -9.18 -5.07
C PRO A 157 17.32 -8.53 -6.43
N SER A 158 18.29 -9.04 -7.18
CA SER A 158 18.66 -8.47 -8.49
C SER A 158 17.52 -8.62 -9.52
N GLY A 159 16.72 -9.69 -9.41
CA GLY A 159 15.54 -9.91 -10.24
C GLY A 159 14.49 -8.80 -10.11
N ILE A 160 14.41 -8.17 -8.93
CA ILE A 160 13.50 -7.03 -8.70
C ILE A 160 13.96 -5.85 -9.57
N ARG A 161 15.23 -5.46 -9.44
CA ARG A 161 15.81 -4.35 -10.20
C ARG A 161 15.78 -4.59 -11.71
N ASN A 162 16.06 -5.81 -12.13
CA ASN A 162 15.97 -6.19 -13.55
C ASN A 162 14.53 -6.08 -14.06
N GLY A 163 13.55 -6.53 -13.26
CA GLY A 163 12.13 -6.39 -13.57
C GLY A 163 11.70 -4.93 -13.74
N ARG A 164 12.16 -4.05 -12.83
CA ARG A 164 11.95 -2.59 -12.93
C ARG A 164 12.51 -2.03 -14.24
N LYS A 165 13.72 -2.44 -14.62
CA LYS A 165 14.36 -1.99 -15.87
C LYS A 165 13.62 -2.48 -17.12
N ILE A 166 13.05 -3.68 -17.08
CA ILE A 166 12.19 -4.20 -18.16
C ILE A 166 10.89 -3.36 -18.26
N ALA A 167 10.28 -3.01 -17.13
CA ALA A 167 9.07 -2.18 -17.11
C ALA A 167 9.28 -0.79 -17.74
N GLU A 168 10.48 -0.22 -17.62
CA GLU A 168 10.83 1.05 -18.30
C GLU A 168 10.73 0.99 -19.82
N THR A 169 10.79 -0.20 -20.44
CA THR A 169 10.57 -0.31 -21.89
C THR A 169 9.18 0.15 -22.29
N VAL A 170 8.19 0.03 -21.40
CA VAL A 170 6.81 0.44 -21.59
C VAL A 170 6.55 1.83 -21.01
N PHE A 171 7.03 2.10 -19.80
CA PHE A 171 6.75 3.37 -19.08
C PHE A 171 7.68 4.52 -19.49
N GLY A 172 8.79 4.22 -20.16
CA GLY A 172 9.84 5.16 -20.53
C GLY A 172 11.06 5.05 -19.60
N GLU A 173 12.25 5.20 -20.18
CA GLU A 173 13.50 5.14 -19.43
C GLU A 173 13.58 6.26 -18.37
N GLY A 174 13.88 5.88 -17.13
CA GLY A 174 14.01 6.82 -16.01
C GLY A 174 12.70 7.48 -15.58
N TRP A 175 11.53 6.94 -15.95
CA TRP A 175 10.22 7.54 -15.64
C TRP A 175 10.04 7.82 -14.13
N GLU A 176 10.46 6.89 -13.27
CA GLU A 176 10.32 7.01 -11.81
C GLU A 176 11.06 8.25 -11.27
N SER A 177 12.25 8.53 -11.80
CA SER A 177 13.09 9.64 -11.35
C SER A 177 12.46 11.02 -11.60
N LYS A 178 11.47 11.09 -12.51
CA LYS A 178 10.74 12.32 -12.82
C LYS A 178 9.77 12.70 -11.71
N GLY A 179 9.31 11.75 -10.90
CA GLY A 179 8.32 12.00 -9.85
C GLY A 179 7.11 12.78 -10.37
N ALA A 180 6.72 13.86 -9.69
CA ALA A 180 5.62 14.73 -10.13
C ALA A 180 5.88 15.44 -11.47
N GLY A 181 7.14 15.58 -11.88
CA GLY A 181 7.51 16.19 -13.17
C GLY A 181 7.05 15.37 -14.38
N ILE A 182 6.61 14.12 -14.19
CA ILE A 182 6.00 13.32 -15.27
C ILE A 182 4.75 14.00 -15.86
N TYR A 183 4.03 14.79 -15.04
CA TYR A 183 2.81 15.48 -15.47
C TYR A 183 3.09 16.73 -16.31
N ASP A 184 4.35 17.19 -16.34
CA ASP A 184 4.78 18.29 -17.22
C ASP A 184 5.09 17.80 -18.65
N GLU A 185 5.14 16.48 -18.84
CA GLU A 185 5.36 15.85 -20.15
C GLU A 185 4.04 15.52 -20.86
N GLY A 186 4.09 15.48 -22.20
CA GLY A 186 2.96 15.11 -23.03
C GLY A 186 2.16 16.31 -23.57
N PRO A 187 0.90 16.08 -24.01
CA PRO A 187 0.07 17.12 -24.61
C PRO A 187 -0.28 18.23 -23.60
N LYS A 188 -0.23 19.49 -24.05
CA LYS A 188 -0.58 20.65 -23.21
C LYS A 188 -2.03 20.66 -22.74
N ASP A 189 -2.93 20.09 -23.54
CA ASP A 189 -4.35 19.99 -23.24
C ASP A 189 -4.65 18.59 -22.69
N ALA A 190 -4.74 18.49 -21.36
CA ALA A 190 -5.03 17.23 -20.67
C ALA A 190 -6.46 16.74 -20.98
N GLN A 191 -6.58 15.49 -21.43
CA GLN A 191 -7.88 14.85 -21.71
C GLN A 191 -8.51 14.18 -20.49
N VAL A 192 -7.69 13.83 -19.49
CA VAL A 192 -8.12 13.12 -18.28
C VAL A 192 -7.57 13.87 -17.07
N TRP A 193 -8.43 14.10 -16.06
CA TRP A 193 -8.08 14.77 -14.82
C TRP A 193 -8.27 13.80 -13.66
N GLY A 194 -7.20 13.50 -12.92
CA GLY A 194 -7.26 12.72 -11.68
C GLY A 194 -7.48 13.65 -10.49
N ILE A 195 -8.59 13.52 -9.78
CA ILE A 195 -8.89 14.27 -8.56
C ILE A 195 -9.22 13.26 -7.47
N GLY A 196 -8.40 13.22 -6.41
CA GLY A 196 -8.78 12.57 -5.16
C GLY A 196 -9.72 13.48 -4.39
N GLN A 197 -10.87 12.95 -3.96
CA GLN A 197 -11.80 13.63 -3.04
C GLN A 197 -11.66 13.09 -1.64
#